data_AF-A0A256I5H2-F1
#
_entry.id   AF-A0A256I5H2-F1
#
_cell.length_a   1.000
_cell.length_b   1.000
_cell.length_c   1.000
_cell.angle_alpha   90.00
_cell.angle_beta   90.00
_cell.angle_gamma   90.00
#
_symmetry.space_group_name_H-M   'P 1'
#
loop_
_entity.id
_entity.type
_entity.pdbx_description
1 polymer ?
#
loop_
_entity_poly.entity_id
_entity_poly.type
_entity_poly.pdbx_seq_one_letter_code
_entity_poly.pdbx_strand_id
1 'polypeptide(L)'
;MSKSNTDPYQDGSNDRTRIGTDHDAQEQLRAHADLTAFQRDILQILSNEDDQEAYGLRIKRLLEALYGEDVNHGRLYPNLDTLVEEDLIAKSELDKRTNNYALTDETTALLAERRAWEQGER
;
A
#
# COMPACT_ATOMS: atom_id res chain seq x y z
N MET A 1 68.04 7.67 -13.93
CA MET A 1 68.04 8.69 -12.84
C MET A 1 66.76 9.50 -12.97
N SER A 2 65.97 9.47 -11.90
CA SER A 2 64.93 10.40 -11.42
C SER A 2 63.94 11.06 -12.38
N LYS A 3 62.65 11.26 -12.04
CA LYS A 3 61.69 10.74 -11.05
C LYS A 3 60.39 11.45 -11.47
N SER A 4 59.29 10.73 -11.67
CA SER A 4 57.95 11.31 -11.59
C SER A 4 57.14 10.38 -10.70
N ASN A 5 56.87 10.86 -9.49
CA ASN A 5 56.05 10.24 -8.46
C ASN A 5 55.01 11.30 -8.05
N THR A 6 53.92 10.85 -7.41
CA THR A 6 52.76 11.59 -6.84
C THR A 6 51.55 11.57 -7.79
N ASP A 7 50.39 11.00 -7.46
CA ASP A 7 49.93 10.12 -6.36
C ASP A 7 48.58 9.50 -6.81
N PRO A 8 48.18 8.33 -6.29
CA PRO A 8 46.88 7.72 -6.54
C PRO A 8 45.94 7.96 -5.34
N TYR A 9 45.09 8.98 -5.42
CA TYR A 9 43.91 9.12 -4.55
C TYR A 9 42.68 9.11 -5.46
N GLN A 10 41.88 8.03 -5.46
CA GLN A 10 40.73 7.83 -4.57
C GLN A 10 39.71 8.97 -4.65
N ASP A 11 38.52 8.65 -5.15
CA ASP A 11 37.17 9.10 -4.74
C ASP A 11 36.25 8.98 -5.96
N GLY A 12 35.09 8.32 -5.96
CA GLY A 12 34.33 7.74 -4.88
C GLY A 12 33.26 6.85 -5.49
N SER A 13 32.84 5.89 -4.68
CA SER A 13 31.58 5.18 -4.83
C SER A 13 30.47 6.17 -5.18
N ASN A 14 29.81 5.99 -6.32
CA ASN A 14 28.45 6.50 -6.49
C ASN A 14 27.61 5.38 -7.10
N ASP A 15 27.46 4.33 -6.30
CA ASP A 15 26.26 3.52 -6.30
C ASP A 15 25.08 4.42 -5.88
N ARG A 16 24.59 5.22 -6.83
CA ARG A 16 23.47 6.16 -6.66
C ARG A 16 22.11 5.51 -6.88
N THR A 17 22.03 4.17 -6.83
CA THR A 17 20.77 3.46 -7.09
C THR A 17 19.95 3.21 -5.83
N ARG A 18 20.34 3.73 -4.64
CA ARG A 18 19.64 3.49 -3.36
C ARG A 18 18.96 4.69 -2.70
N ILE A 19 18.72 5.80 -3.41
CA ILE A 19 18.09 6.99 -2.80
C ILE A 19 16.61 7.14 -3.19
N GLY A 20 16.11 6.38 -4.17
CA GLY A 20 14.71 6.48 -4.63
C GLY A 20 13.67 5.78 -3.73
N THR A 21 14.02 4.67 -3.08
CA THR A 21 13.02 3.79 -2.43
C THR A 21 12.51 4.30 -1.08
N ASP A 22 13.34 5.03 -0.32
CA ASP A 22 12.99 5.40 1.06
C ASP A 22 12.14 6.68 1.12
N HIS A 23 12.28 7.59 0.14
CA HIS A 23 11.48 8.81 0.09
C HIS A 23 10.04 8.51 -0.32
N ASP A 24 9.87 7.69 -1.35
CA ASP A 24 8.57 7.25 -1.85
C ASP A 24 7.82 6.45 -0.78
N ALA A 25 8.52 5.54 -0.07
CA ALA A 25 7.93 4.78 1.04
C ALA A 25 7.46 5.67 2.21
N GLN A 26 8.23 6.70 2.56
CA GLN A 26 7.84 7.65 3.63
C GLN A 26 6.66 8.54 3.23
N GLU A 27 6.58 8.94 1.96
CA GLU A 27 5.44 9.71 1.44
C GLU A 27 4.18 8.86 1.38
N GLN A 28 4.29 7.61 0.93
CA GLN A 28 3.17 6.65 0.93
C GLN A 28 2.70 6.30 2.33
N LEU A 29 3.62 6.13 3.29
CA LEU A 29 3.25 5.90 4.69
C LEU A 29 2.48 7.08 5.28
N ARG A 30 2.81 8.32 4.86
CA ARG A 30 2.06 9.52 5.24
C ARG A 30 0.70 9.58 4.56
N ALA A 31 0.62 9.31 3.27
CA ALA A 31 -0.66 9.22 2.55
C ALA A 31 -1.58 8.17 3.19
N HIS A 32 -1.03 7.02 3.60
CA HIS A 32 -1.75 6.00 4.36
C HIS A 32 -2.21 6.48 5.75
N ALA A 33 -1.44 7.36 6.41
CA ALA A 33 -1.83 7.96 7.69
C ALA A 33 -3.01 8.93 7.53
N ASP A 34 -3.12 9.61 6.39
CA ASP A 34 -4.20 10.55 6.06
C ASP A 34 -5.51 9.86 5.65
N LEU A 35 -5.48 8.54 5.41
CA LEU A 35 -6.69 7.76 5.15
C LEU A 35 -7.68 7.84 6.32
N THR A 36 -8.97 7.80 6.00
CA THR A 36 -10.00 7.66 7.02
C THR A 36 -9.94 6.28 7.67
N ALA A 37 -10.54 6.14 8.87
CA ALA A 37 -10.66 4.82 9.50
C ALA A 37 -11.38 3.81 8.59
N PHE A 38 -12.42 4.25 7.89
CA PHE A 38 -13.19 3.42 6.97
C PHE A 38 -12.35 2.92 5.78
N GLN A 39 -11.49 3.76 5.22
CA GLN A 39 -10.57 3.38 4.15
C GLN A 39 -9.51 2.38 4.65
N ARG A 40 -8.94 2.62 5.84
CA ARG A 40 -8.00 1.66 6.45
C ARG A 40 -8.64 0.31 6.74
N ASP A 41 -9.90 0.30 7.19
CA ASP A 41 -10.64 -0.94 7.43
C ASP A 41 -10.87 -1.72 6.12
N ILE A 42 -11.14 -1.03 5.01
CA ILE A 42 -11.19 -1.65 3.68
C ILE A 42 -9.84 -2.28 3.32
N LEU A 43 -8.73 -1.55 3.47
CA LEU A 43 -7.39 -2.07 3.17
C LEU A 43 -7.05 -3.29 4.04
N GLN A 44 -7.40 -3.23 5.33
CA GLN A 44 -7.20 -4.35 6.25
C GLN A 44 -8.01 -5.59 5.83
N ILE A 45 -9.28 -5.41 5.42
CA ILE A 45 -10.13 -6.49 4.90
C ILE A 45 -9.52 -7.12 3.64
N LEU A 46 -9.00 -6.31 2.73
CA LEU A 46 -8.36 -6.76 1.50
C LEU A 46 -7.01 -7.44 1.75
N SER A 47 -6.34 -7.10 2.86
CA SER A 47 -5.04 -7.67 3.23
C SER A 47 -5.10 -9.07 3.84
N ASN A 48 -6.30 -9.58 4.15
CA ASN A 48 -6.46 -10.92 4.71
C ASN A 48 -6.40 -11.96 3.58
N GLU A 49 -5.32 -12.75 3.58
CA GLU A 49 -4.95 -13.68 2.51
C GLU A 49 -5.90 -14.87 2.33
N ASP A 50 -6.76 -15.15 3.31
CA ASP A 50 -7.68 -16.30 3.34
C ASP A 50 -8.77 -16.26 2.24
N ASP A 51 -8.95 -15.13 1.54
CA ASP A 51 -10.05 -14.95 0.58
C ASP A 51 -9.60 -14.12 -0.64
N GLN A 52 -9.16 -14.83 -1.68
CA GLN A 52 -8.57 -14.29 -2.92
C GLN A 52 -9.57 -13.56 -3.84
N GLU A 53 -10.85 -13.44 -3.47
CA GLU A 53 -11.89 -12.81 -4.28
C GLU A 53 -12.70 -11.80 -3.44
N ALA A 54 -12.28 -10.52 -3.47
CA ALA A 54 -12.95 -9.45 -2.74
C ALA A 54 -13.87 -8.63 -3.66
N TYR A 55 -15.00 -9.24 -4.01
CA TYR A 55 -16.09 -8.49 -4.64
C TYR A 55 -16.64 -7.42 -3.69
N GLY A 56 -17.12 -6.30 -4.24
CA GLY A 56 -17.67 -5.20 -3.42
C GLY A 56 -18.74 -5.65 -2.41
N LEU A 57 -19.52 -6.68 -2.73
CA LEU A 57 -20.50 -7.27 -1.80
C LEU A 57 -19.85 -7.99 -0.61
N ARG A 58 -18.71 -8.67 -0.80
CA ARG A 58 -17.96 -9.31 0.29
C ARG A 58 -17.37 -8.25 1.21
N ILE A 59 -16.72 -7.24 0.64
CA ILE A 59 -16.16 -6.11 1.40
C ILE A 59 -17.25 -5.46 2.25
N LYS A 60 -18.43 -5.20 1.66
CA LYS A 60 -19.60 -4.70 2.38
C LYS A 60 -19.97 -5.58 3.58
N ARG A 61 -20.15 -6.89 3.39
CA ARG A 61 -20.55 -7.81 4.46
C ARG A 61 -19.56 -7.86 5.62
N LEU A 62 -18.26 -7.80 5.32
CA LEU A 62 -17.22 -7.80 6.34
C LEU A 62 -17.20 -6.49 7.12
N LEU A 63 -17.38 -5.35 6.45
CA LEU A 63 -17.54 -4.06 7.14
C LEU A 63 -18.81 -4.02 7.99
N GLU A 64 -19.92 -4.60 7.53
CA GLU A 64 -21.17 -4.70 8.30
C GLU A 64 -20.99 -5.58 9.54
N ALA A 65 -20.28 -6.70 9.40
CA ALA A 65 -19.93 -7.56 10.53
C ALA A 65 -19.00 -6.85 11.53
N LEU A 66 -18.06 -6.06 11.04
CA LEU A 66 -17.11 -5.29 11.86
C LEU A 66 -17.81 -4.18 12.66
N TYR A 67 -18.70 -3.41 12.02
CA TYR A 67 -19.39 -2.30 12.67
C TYR A 67 -20.68 -2.71 13.41
N GLY A 68 -21.22 -3.89 13.12
CA GLY A 68 -22.49 -4.36 13.69
C GLY A 68 -23.72 -3.60 13.15
N GLU A 69 -23.58 -2.94 12.01
CA GLU A 69 -24.63 -2.16 11.36
C GLU A 69 -24.52 -2.23 9.83
N ASP A 70 -25.59 -1.87 9.13
CA ASP A 70 -25.63 -1.83 7.68
C ASP A 70 -24.71 -0.73 7.11
N VAL A 71 -23.89 -1.09 6.13
CA VAL A 71 -22.96 -0.18 5.44
C VAL A 71 -23.58 0.28 4.14
N ASN A 72 -23.87 1.57 4.03
CA ASN A 72 -24.50 2.12 2.83
C ASN A 72 -23.58 2.00 1.60
N HIS A 73 -24.17 1.62 0.46
CA HIS A 73 -23.50 1.58 -0.85
C HIS A 73 -22.86 2.93 -1.23
N GLY A 74 -23.56 4.04 -0.99
CA GLY A 74 -23.07 5.40 -1.22
C GLY A 74 -21.96 5.84 -0.27
N ARG A 75 -21.64 5.03 0.75
CA ARG A 75 -20.43 5.19 1.57
C ARG A 75 -19.31 4.28 1.05
N LEU A 76 -19.61 3.02 0.77
CA LEU A 76 -18.61 2.04 0.35
C LEU A 76 -17.94 2.38 -0.98
N TYR A 77 -18.74 2.59 -2.04
CA TYR A 77 -18.18 2.69 -3.39
C TYR A 77 -17.37 3.95 -3.63
N PRO A 78 -17.77 5.15 -3.13
CA PRO A 78 -16.90 6.32 -3.22
C PRO A 78 -15.55 6.12 -2.52
N ASN A 79 -15.52 5.39 -1.40
CA ASN A 79 -14.25 5.09 -0.73
C ASN A 79 -13.40 4.09 -1.52
N LEU A 80 -14.03 3.08 -2.16
CA LEU A 80 -13.32 2.18 -3.08
C LEU A 80 -12.77 2.92 -4.29
N ASP A 81 -13.55 3.83 -4.87
CA ASP A 81 -13.12 4.61 -6.02
C ASP A 81 -11.95 5.53 -5.64
N THR A 82 -11.99 6.21 -4.49
CA THR A 82 -10.83 6.97 -3.98
C THR A 82 -9.61 6.08 -3.78
N LEU A 83 -9.75 4.90 -3.17
CA LEU A 83 -8.61 3.99 -2.97
C LEU A 83 -8.02 3.48 -4.31
N VAL A 84 -8.84 3.38 -5.36
CA VAL A 84 -8.36 3.08 -6.72
C VAL A 84 -7.65 4.28 -7.34
N GLU A 85 -8.19 5.49 -7.17
CA GLU A 85 -7.59 6.73 -7.68
C GLU A 85 -6.22 7.01 -7.05
N GLU A 86 -6.03 6.65 -5.79
CA GLU A 86 -4.76 6.76 -5.05
C GLU A 86 -3.82 5.55 -5.30
N ASP A 87 -4.15 4.64 -6.22
CA ASP A 87 -3.38 3.44 -6.56
C ASP A 87 -3.11 2.48 -5.38
N LEU A 88 -3.94 2.57 -4.33
CA LEU A 88 -3.82 1.71 -3.16
C LEU A 88 -4.46 0.34 -3.40
N ILE A 89 -5.49 0.30 -4.24
CA ILE A 89 -6.16 -0.92 -4.65
C ILE A 89 -6.36 -0.94 -6.17
N ALA A 90 -6.20 -2.10 -6.77
CA ALA A 90 -6.54 -2.33 -8.17
C ALA A 90 -7.99 -2.79 -8.29
N LYS A 91 -8.69 -2.27 -9.30
CA LYS A 91 -10.02 -2.71 -9.70
C LYS A 91 -9.93 -3.51 -10.99
N SER A 92 -10.47 -4.72 -11.01
CA SER A 92 -10.62 -5.53 -12.22
C SER A 92 -12.08 -5.91 -12.45
N GLU A 93 -12.48 -6.03 -13.71
CA GLU A 93 -13.82 -6.47 -14.08
C GLU A 93 -13.82 -8.01 -14.17
N LEU A 94 -14.61 -8.67 -13.32
CA LEU A 94 -14.85 -10.11 -13.43
C LEU A 94 -15.94 -10.39 -14.48
N ASP A 95 -17.00 -9.60 -14.44
CA ASP A 95 -18.09 -9.60 -15.41
C ASP A 95 -18.71 -8.20 -15.52
N LYS A 96 -19.69 -8.04 -16.44
CA LYS A 96 -20.37 -6.76 -16.72
C LYS A 96 -21.00 -6.05 -15.51
N ARG A 97 -21.11 -6.71 -14.37
CA ARG A 97 -21.76 -6.25 -13.14
C ARG A 97 -20.91 -6.47 -11.89
N THR A 98 -19.84 -7.27 -11.96
CA THR A 98 -19.03 -7.65 -10.82
C THR A 98 -17.60 -7.13 -10.98
N ASN A 99 -17.22 -6.20 -10.11
CA ASN A 99 -15.84 -5.76 -9.96
C ASN A 99 -15.16 -6.53 -8.83
N ASN A 100 -13.90 -6.88 -9.04
CA ASN A 100 -12.98 -7.37 -8.02
C ASN A 100 -12.05 -6.23 -7.61
N TYR A 101 -11.69 -6.20 -6.32
CA TYR A 101 -10.77 -5.24 -5.74
C TYR A 101 -9.65 -6.00 -5.03
N ALA A 102 -8.40 -5.61 -5.28
CA ALA A 102 -7.23 -6.23 -4.66
C ALA A 102 -6.25 -5.13 -4.24
N LEU A 103 -5.46 -5.38 -3.20
CA LEU A 103 -4.34 -4.48 -2.87
C LEU A 103 -3.34 -4.43 -4.02
N THR A 104 -2.72 -3.28 -4.23
CA THR A 104 -1.51 -3.20 -5.05
C THR A 104 -0.32 -3.83 -4.31
N ASP A 105 0.71 -4.24 -5.05
CA ASP A 105 1.93 -4.80 -4.46
C ASP A 105 2.58 -3.81 -3.48
N GLU A 106 2.55 -2.54 -3.85
CA GLU A 106 3.05 -1.42 -3.04
C GLU A 106 2.28 -1.27 -1.72
N THR A 107 0.95 -1.26 -1.78
CA THR A 107 0.11 -1.17 -0.58
C THR A 107 0.29 -2.40 0.31
N THR A 108 0.49 -3.58 -0.28
CA THR A 108 0.78 -4.81 0.46
C THR A 108 2.08 -4.69 1.25
N ALA A 109 3.14 -4.18 0.62
CA ALA A 109 4.42 -3.93 1.27
C ALA A 109 4.30 -2.88 2.38
N LEU A 110 3.57 -1.80 2.13
CA LEU A 110 3.31 -0.73 3.11
C LEU A 110 2.56 -1.24 4.34
N LEU A 111 1.51 -2.05 4.16
CA LEU A 111 0.77 -2.65 5.27
C LEU A 111 1.66 -3.61 6.07
N ALA A 112 2.54 -4.36 5.41
CA ALA A 112 3.50 -5.23 6.09
C ALA A 112 4.50 -4.43 6.94
N GLU A 113 5.08 -3.35 6.39
CA GLU A 113 5.97 -2.47 7.15
C GLU A 113 5.24 -1.85 8.36
N ARG A 114 4.00 -1.42 8.16
CA ARG A 114 3.19 -0.85 9.23
C ARG A 114 2.93 -1.86 10.36
N ARG A 115 2.61 -3.11 10.04
CA ARG A 115 2.44 -4.18 11.05
C ARG A 115 3.73 -4.44 11.82
N ALA A 116 4.88 -4.48 11.15
CA ALA A 116 6.17 -4.67 11.80
C ALA A 116 6.50 -3.55 12.80
N TRP A 117 6.15 -2.30 12.46
CA TRP A 117 6.28 -1.17 13.38
C TRP A 117 5.35 -1.28 14.60
N GLU A 118 4.11 -1.70 14.41
CA GLU A 118 3.14 -1.87 15.52
C GLU A 118 3.53 -3.00 16.48
N GLN A 119 4.23 -4.03 15.99
CA GLN A 119 4.74 -5.14 16.79
C GLN A 119 6.06 -4.81 17.52
N GLY A 120 6.64 -3.64 17.26
CA GLY A 120 7.89 -3.21 17.90
C GLY A 120 9.13 -3.95 17.41
N GLU A 121 9.11 -4.53 16.21
CA GLU A 121 10.21 -5.32 15.64
C GLU A 121 11.35 -4.46 15.04
N ARG A 122 11.68 -3.32 15.64
CA ARG A 122 12.82 -2.47 15.22
C ARG A 122 13.83 -2.24 16.34
#